data_AF-A0A0W0SL41-F1
#
_entry.id   AF-A0A0W0SL41-F1
#
_cell.length_a   1.000
_cell.length_b   1.000
_cell.length_c   1.000
_cell.angle_alpha   90.00
_cell.angle_beta   90.00
_cell.angle_gamma   90.00
#
_symmetry.space_group_name_H-M   'P 1'
#
loop_
_entity.id
_entity.type
_entity.pdbx_description
1 polymer ?
#
loop_
_entity_poly.entity_id
_entity_poly.type
_entity_poly.pdbx_seq_one_letter_code
_entity_poly.pdbx_strand_id
1 'polypeptide(L)'
;MSEKLDKIIQDISIKHGVLLGKDDPILMLQTMNEHLIEENRKAQQDLLIQFRGEMENISSQWKDDAKEKAEKVLNAALASSKEAITRLMQESTRETVQTMKKLISDSLIEAHSLTQKTQKYSQIALFLSATLFAASCMILLFFCK
;
A
#
# COMPACT_ATOMS: atom_id res chain seq x y z
N MET A 1 -64.21 5.72 1.28
CA MET A 1 -64.33 5.48 2.74
C MET A 1 -65.72 5.02 3.14
N SER A 2 -66.83 5.58 2.61
CA SER A 2 -68.19 5.16 3.03
C SER A 2 -68.48 3.67 2.78
N GLU A 3 -68.14 3.09 1.63
CA GLU A 3 -68.43 1.67 1.37
C GLU A 3 -67.82 0.68 2.38
N LYS A 4 -66.65 1.00 2.95
CA LYS A 4 -66.00 0.16 3.96
C LYS A 4 -66.72 0.28 5.30
N LEU A 5 -67.15 1.49 5.65
CA LEU A 5 -67.83 1.78 6.90
C LEU A 5 -69.28 1.25 6.87
N ASP A 6 -69.95 1.35 5.73
CA ASP A 6 -71.29 0.80 5.48
C ASP A 6 -71.29 -0.74 5.60
N LYS A 7 -70.24 -1.41 5.08
CA LYS A 7 -70.02 -2.85 5.30
C LYS A 7 -69.81 -3.21 6.77
N ILE A 8 -69.00 -2.42 7.49
CA ILE A 8 -68.76 -2.65 8.93
C ILE A 8 -70.06 -2.49 9.73
N ILE A 9 -70.87 -1.47 9.43
CA ILE A 9 -72.19 -1.26 10.05
C ILE A 9 -73.11 -2.47 9.79
N GLN A 10 -73.16 -2.94 8.55
CA GLN A 10 -73.97 -4.09 8.16
C GLN A 10 -73.51 -5.38 8.86
N ASP A 11 -72.20 -5.64 8.90
CA ASP A 11 -71.63 -6.82 9.56
C ASP A 11 -71.89 -6.81 11.07
N ILE A 12 -71.76 -5.66 11.73
CA ILE A 12 -72.06 -5.53 13.17
C ILE A 12 -73.55 -5.77 13.40
N SER A 13 -74.42 -5.20 12.56
CA SER A 13 -75.87 -5.35 12.66
C SER A 13 -76.32 -6.80 12.48
N ILE A 14 -75.78 -7.52 11.48
CA ILE A 14 -76.12 -8.94 11.22
C ILE A 14 -75.61 -9.84 12.35
N LYS A 15 -74.38 -9.61 12.82
CA LYS A 15 -73.70 -10.52 13.74
C LYS A 15 -74.12 -10.32 15.21
N HIS A 16 -74.50 -9.10 15.58
CA HIS A 16 -74.80 -8.74 16.96
C HIS A 16 -76.25 -8.27 17.17
N GLY A 17 -77.03 -8.09 16.09
CA GLY A 17 -78.45 -7.70 16.17
C GLY A 17 -78.70 -6.26 16.62
N VAL A 18 -77.70 -5.38 16.52
CA VAL A 18 -77.77 -3.98 16.98
C VAL A 18 -77.82 -3.03 15.79
N LEU A 19 -78.79 -2.11 15.77
CA LEU A 19 -78.90 -1.07 14.75
C LEU A 19 -78.05 0.13 15.14
N LEU A 20 -76.98 0.41 14.39
CA LEU A 20 -76.09 1.53 14.65
C LEU A 20 -76.61 2.81 13.98
N GLY A 21 -76.86 3.84 14.79
CA GLY A 21 -77.20 5.19 14.31
C GLY A 21 -75.96 6.02 13.95
N LYS A 22 -76.14 7.14 13.25
CA LYS A 22 -75.03 8.02 12.84
C LYS A 22 -74.27 8.64 14.02
N ASP A 23 -74.95 8.82 15.14
CA ASP A 23 -74.41 9.36 16.40
C ASP A 23 -74.05 8.25 17.40
N ASP A 24 -73.95 6.99 16.93
CA ASP A 24 -73.60 5.88 17.80
C ASP A 24 -72.14 6.00 18.28
N PRO A 25 -71.88 5.92 19.60
CA PRO A 25 -70.52 5.99 20.15
C PRO A 25 -69.54 4.99 19.54
N ILE A 26 -70.01 3.83 19.07
CA ILE A 26 -69.18 2.81 18.42
C ILE A 26 -68.62 3.34 17.09
N LEU A 27 -69.43 4.08 16.32
CA LEU A 27 -68.98 4.69 15.06
C LEU A 27 -68.07 5.90 15.28
N MET A 28 -68.27 6.65 16.36
CA MET A 28 -67.34 7.70 16.78
C MET A 28 -65.96 7.11 17.13
N LEU A 29 -65.93 6.00 17.89
CA LEU A 29 -64.69 5.30 18.21
C LEU A 29 -63.99 4.75 16.98
N GLN A 30 -64.74 4.17 16.02
CA GLN A 30 -64.18 3.73 14.74
C GLN A 30 -63.50 4.89 14.00
N THR A 31 -64.18 6.04 13.94
CA THR A 31 -63.66 7.25 13.27
C THR A 31 -62.39 7.77 13.95
N MET A 32 -62.38 7.86 15.28
CA MET A 32 -61.21 8.27 16.06
C MET A 32 -60.05 7.27 15.89
N ASN A 33 -60.34 5.98 15.85
CA ASN A 33 -59.32 4.95 15.66
C ASN A 33 -58.69 5.00 14.26
N GLU A 34 -59.49 5.19 13.21
CA GLU A 34 -58.97 5.42 11.86
C GLU A 34 -58.07 6.66 11.78
N HIS A 35 -58.47 7.75 12.44
CA HIS A 35 -57.63 8.95 12.51
C HIS A 35 -56.32 8.69 13.24
N LEU A 36 -56.37 8.00 14.38
CA LEU A 36 -55.19 7.67 15.19
C LEU A 36 -54.24 6.70 14.48
N ILE A 37 -54.76 5.76 13.69
CA ILE A 37 -53.96 4.86 12.86
C ILE A 37 -53.25 5.65 11.75
N GLU A 38 -53.96 6.57 11.10
CA GLU A 38 -53.38 7.40 10.04
C GLU A 38 -52.29 8.35 10.59
N GLU A 39 -52.52 8.96 11.75
CA GLU A 39 -51.51 9.79 12.42
C GLU A 39 -50.29 8.96 12.85
N ASN A 40 -50.51 7.77 13.43
CA ASN A 40 -49.40 6.87 13.76
C ASN A 40 -48.61 6.47 12.52
N ARG A 41 -49.28 6.16 11.41
CA ARG A 41 -48.63 5.80 10.15
C ARG A 41 -47.76 6.95 9.63
N LYS A 42 -48.25 8.19 9.71
CA LYS A 42 -47.46 9.39 9.35
C LYS A 42 -46.27 9.58 10.27
N ALA A 43 -46.47 9.52 11.58
CA ALA A 43 -45.38 9.65 12.56
C ALA A 43 -44.29 8.57 12.36
N GLN A 44 -44.69 7.32 12.09
CA GLN A 44 -43.77 6.24 11.76
C GLN A 44 -43.01 6.52 10.45
N GLN A 45 -43.69 7.06 9.44
CA GLN A 45 -43.05 7.40 8.17
C GLN A 45 -42.02 8.53 8.34
N ASP A 46 -42.33 9.56 9.12
CA ASP A 46 -41.40 10.66 9.42
C ASP A 46 -40.18 10.17 10.20
N LEU A 47 -40.39 9.27 11.17
CA LEU A 47 -39.30 8.63 11.92
C LEU A 47 -38.37 7.82 10.99
N LEU A 48 -38.94 7.06 10.05
CA LEU A 48 -38.16 6.29 9.07
C LEU A 48 -37.38 7.20 8.12
N ILE A 49 -37.93 8.34 7.73
CA ILE A 49 -37.24 9.33 6.91
C ILE A 49 -36.05 9.92 7.67
N GLN A 50 -36.23 10.30 8.94
CA GLN A 50 -35.13 10.79 9.78
C GLN A 50 -34.06 9.72 9.97
N PHE A 51 -34.45 8.50 10.32
CA PHE A 51 -33.51 7.39 10.51
C PHE A 51 -32.69 7.11 9.25
N ARG A 52 -33.33 7.15 8.08
CA ARG A 52 -32.64 7.02 6.80
C ARG A 52 -31.63 8.15 6.59
N GLY A 53 -32.01 9.40 6.87
CA GLY A 53 -31.12 10.55 6.76
C GLY A 53 -29.91 10.46 7.70
N GLU A 54 -30.12 10.03 8.95
CA GLU A 54 -29.03 9.79 9.90
C GLU A 54 -28.09 8.68 9.43
N MET A 55 -28.64 7.59 8.89
CA MET A 55 -27.85 6.49 8.36
C MET A 55 -27.02 6.91 7.14
N GLU A 56 -27.59 7.73 6.25
CA GLU A 56 -26.87 8.30 5.11
C GLU A 56 -25.73 9.22 5.57
N ASN A 57 -25.95 10.04 6.60
CA ASN A 57 -24.92 10.90 7.20
C ASN A 57 -23.78 10.09 7.83
N ILE A 58 -24.10 9.12 8.70
CA ILE A 58 -23.11 8.24 9.33
C ILE A 58 -22.31 7.47 8.27
N SER A 59 -23.00 6.94 7.25
CA SER A 59 -22.34 6.22 6.14
C SER A 59 -21.37 7.12 5.38
N SER A 60 -21.74 8.38 5.11
CA SER A 60 -20.83 9.33 4.46
C SER A 60 -19.62 9.65 5.33
N GLN A 61 -19.81 9.89 6.63
CA GLN A 61 -18.72 10.14 7.57
C GLN A 61 -17.78 8.93 7.63
N TRP A 62 -18.32 7.71 7.73
CA TRP A 62 -17.52 6.49 7.74
C TRP A 62 -16.71 6.29 6.47
N LYS A 63 -17.26 6.63 5.31
CA LYS A 63 -16.55 6.57 4.04
C LYS A 63 -15.36 7.53 4.05
N ASP A 64 -15.55 8.75 4.54
CA ASP A 64 -14.50 9.77 4.58
C ASP A 64 -13.41 9.40 5.62
N ASP A 65 -13.81 8.95 6.81
CA ASP A 65 -12.90 8.45 7.86
C ASP A 65 -12.09 7.23 7.40
N ALA A 66 -12.73 6.29 6.69
CA ALA A 66 -12.06 5.12 6.14
C ALA A 66 -11.03 5.52 5.08
N LYS A 67 -11.36 6.50 4.23
CA LYS A 67 -10.43 7.05 3.24
C LYS A 67 -9.25 7.71 3.92
N GLU A 68 -9.48 8.58 4.90
CA GLU A 68 -8.39 9.27 5.62
C GLU A 68 -7.45 8.26 6.31
N LYS A 69 -8.02 7.25 6.99
CA LYS A 69 -7.22 6.20 7.64
C LYS A 69 -6.42 5.39 6.61
N ALA A 70 -7.03 5.03 5.48
CA ALA A 70 -6.34 4.31 4.41
C ALA A 70 -5.18 5.13 3.85
N GLU A 71 -5.40 6.41 3.56
CA GLU A 71 -4.35 7.33 3.09
C GLU A 71 -3.22 7.49 4.10
N LYS A 72 -3.55 7.63 5.39
CA LYS A 72 -2.55 7.74 6.46
C LYS A 72 -1.69 6.49 6.57
N VAL A 73 -2.30 5.30 6.58
CA VAL A 73 -1.58 4.02 6.64
C VAL A 73 -0.72 3.83 5.39
N LEU A 74 -1.27 4.12 4.21
CA LEU A 74 -0.55 4.00 2.95
C LEU A 74 0.66 4.96 2.92
N ASN A 75 0.50 6.21 3.34
CA ASN A 75 1.58 7.17 3.39
C ASN A 75 2.67 6.79 4.40
N ALA A 76 2.27 6.26 5.57
CA ALA A 76 3.23 5.74 6.55
C ALA A 76 4.01 4.54 6.00
N ALA A 77 3.33 3.61 5.33
CA ALA A 77 3.96 2.46 4.68
C ALA A 77 4.89 2.90 3.53
N LEU A 78 4.48 3.88 2.73
CA LEU A 78 5.27 4.43 1.63
C LEU A 78 6.52 5.14 2.15
N ALA A 79 6.40 5.93 3.22
CA ALA A 79 7.53 6.59 3.86
C ALA A 79 8.55 5.57 4.39
N SER A 80 8.06 4.55 5.10
CA SER A 80 8.88 3.44 5.60
C SER A 80 9.58 2.67 4.47
N SER A 81 8.85 2.36 3.39
CA SER A 81 9.41 1.70 2.21
C SER A 81 10.50 2.54 1.54
N LYS A 82 10.28 3.85 1.37
CA LYS A 82 11.28 4.76 0.82
C LYS A 82 12.55 4.83 1.68
N GLU A 83 12.40 4.84 2.99
CA GLU A 83 13.53 4.81 3.94
C GLU A 83 14.30 3.49 3.82
N ALA A 84 13.60 2.36 3.78
CA ALA A 84 14.21 1.04 3.62
C ALA A 84 14.98 0.93 2.29
N ILE A 85 14.39 1.38 1.18
CA ILE A 85 15.04 1.40 -0.14
C ILE A 85 16.28 2.29 -0.10
N THR A 86 16.20 3.47 0.50
CA THR A 86 17.35 4.38 0.61
C THR A 86 18.50 3.75 1.38
N ARG A 87 18.20 3.10 2.51
CA ARG A 87 19.18 2.37 3.32
C ARG A 87 19.81 1.21 2.56
N LEU A 88 18.99 0.35 1.94
CA LEU A 88 19.48 -0.77 1.14
C LEU A 88 20.35 -0.30 -0.04
N MET A 89 19.96 0.78 -0.70
CA MET A 89 20.72 1.33 -1.81
C MET A 89 22.07 1.90 -1.35
N GLN A 90 22.10 2.58 -0.20
CA GLN A 90 23.35 3.08 0.39
C GLN A 90 24.29 1.94 0.78
N GLU A 91 23.77 0.90 1.44
CA GLU A 91 24.58 -0.26 1.84
C GLU A 91 25.12 -1.00 0.61
N SER A 92 24.25 -1.32 -0.36
CA SER A 92 24.65 -1.99 -1.60
C SER A 92 25.67 -1.17 -2.39
N THR A 93 25.51 0.15 -2.46
CA THR A 93 26.50 1.04 -3.10
C THR A 93 27.83 0.99 -2.36
N ARG A 94 27.81 1.01 -1.02
CA ARG A 94 29.01 0.96 -0.20
C ARG A 94 29.76 -0.37 -0.37
N GLU A 95 29.05 -1.48 -0.32
CA GLU A 95 29.61 -2.83 -0.56
C GLU A 95 30.19 -2.94 -1.97
N THR A 96 29.48 -2.43 -2.99
CA THR A 96 29.95 -2.42 -4.38
C THR A 96 31.22 -1.60 -4.52
N VAL A 97 31.27 -0.39 -3.95
CA VAL A 97 32.46 0.48 -3.98
C VAL A 97 33.65 -0.18 -3.26
N GLN A 98 33.42 -0.83 -2.12
CA GLN A 98 34.47 -1.56 -1.40
C GLN A 98 35.00 -2.74 -2.22
N THR A 99 34.12 -3.50 -2.84
CA THR A 99 34.48 -4.62 -3.71
C THR A 99 35.27 -4.13 -4.92
N MET A 100 34.83 -3.05 -5.56
CA MET A 100 35.52 -2.41 -6.67
C MET A 100 36.92 -1.94 -6.27
N LYS A 101 37.05 -1.26 -5.11
CA LYS A 101 38.35 -0.82 -4.58
C LYS A 101 39.28 -1.99 -4.32
N LYS A 102 38.76 -3.09 -3.78
CA LYS A 102 39.53 -4.31 -3.53
C LYS A 102 40.02 -4.91 -4.85
N LEU A 103 39.13 -5.12 -5.82
CA LEU A 103 39.49 -5.64 -7.14
C LEU A 103 40.56 -4.77 -7.83
N ILE A 104 40.40 -3.45 -7.81
CA ILE A 104 41.39 -2.52 -8.37
C ILE A 104 42.73 -2.64 -7.66
N SER A 105 42.73 -2.71 -6.31
CA SER A 105 43.96 -2.83 -5.53
C SER A 105 44.66 -4.16 -5.79
N ASP A 106 43.91 -5.26 -5.83
CA ASP A 106 44.42 -6.60 -6.11
C ASP A 106 45.04 -6.66 -7.52
N SER A 107 44.36 -6.10 -8.53
CA SER A 107 44.90 -5.99 -9.89
C SER A 107 46.14 -5.10 -9.98
N LEU A 108 46.20 -4.02 -9.19
CA LEU A 108 47.36 -3.12 -9.18
C LEU A 108 48.58 -3.76 -8.52
N ILE A 109 48.37 -4.53 -7.44
CA ILE A 109 49.41 -5.35 -6.80
C ILE A 109 49.91 -6.42 -7.77
N GLU A 110 49.01 -7.11 -8.47
CA GLU A 110 49.37 -8.12 -9.47
C GLU A 110 50.20 -7.51 -10.60
N ALA A 111 49.76 -6.39 -11.17
CA ALA A 111 50.48 -5.67 -12.22
C ALA A 111 51.87 -5.23 -11.75
N HIS A 112 51.97 -4.63 -10.56
CA HIS A 112 53.26 -4.22 -10.00
C HIS A 112 54.20 -5.41 -9.77
N SER A 113 53.68 -6.55 -9.33
CA SER A 113 54.47 -7.78 -9.14
C SER A 113 55.02 -8.32 -10.46
N LEU A 114 54.22 -8.25 -11.54
CA LEU A 114 54.63 -8.65 -12.89
C LEU A 114 55.72 -7.70 -13.43
N THR A 115 55.54 -6.39 -13.27
CA THR A 115 56.56 -5.40 -13.67
C THR A 115 57.87 -5.61 -12.91
N GLN A 116 57.83 -5.84 -11.60
CA GLN A 116 59.02 -6.13 -10.81
C GLN A 116 59.72 -7.42 -11.26
N LYS A 117 58.97 -8.48 -11.54
CA LYS A 117 59.54 -9.73 -12.09
C LYS A 117 60.24 -9.45 -13.42
N THR A 118 59.57 -8.78 -14.36
CA THR A 118 60.14 -8.41 -15.66
C THR A 118 61.40 -7.56 -15.52
N GLN A 119 61.42 -6.59 -14.60
CA GLN A 119 62.58 -5.75 -14.35
C GLN A 119 63.78 -6.56 -13.81
N LYS A 120 63.54 -7.51 -12.89
CA LYS A 120 64.59 -8.40 -12.38
C LYS A 120 65.14 -9.31 -13.48
N TYR A 121 64.26 -9.88 -14.33
CA TYR A 121 64.69 -10.67 -15.48
C TYR A 121 65.52 -9.84 -16.47
N SER A 122 65.12 -8.59 -16.73
CA SER A 122 65.87 -7.67 -17.59
C SER A 122 67.26 -7.34 -17.03
N GLN A 123 67.38 -7.10 -15.72
CA GLN A 123 68.69 -6.90 -15.07
C GLN A 123 69.59 -8.12 -15.19
N ILE A 124 69.05 -9.33 -14.95
CA ILE A 124 69.80 -10.58 -15.10
C ILE A 124 70.26 -10.76 -16.55
N ALA A 125 69.39 -10.49 -17.53
CA ALA A 125 69.73 -10.57 -18.95
C ALA A 125 70.83 -9.56 -19.35
N LEU A 126 70.82 -8.35 -18.79
CA LEU A 126 71.88 -7.36 -18.98
C LEU A 126 73.21 -7.83 -18.39
N PHE A 127 73.22 -8.41 -17.19
CA PHE A 127 74.45 -8.97 -16.62
C PHE A 127 75.01 -10.11 -17.46
N LEU A 128 74.16 -11.04 -17.91
CA LEU A 128 74.57 -12.17 -18.75
C LEU A 128 75.11 -11.72 -20.11
N SER A 129 74.48 -10.74 -20.74
CA SER A 129 74.97 -10.19 -22.01
C SER A 129 76.29 -9.42 -21.85
N ALA A 130 76.44 -8.65 -20.77
CA ALA A 130 77.69 -7.94 -20.46
C ALA A 130 78.86 -8.92 -20.19
N THR A 131 78.63 -10.01 -19.47
CA THR A 131 79.67 -11.03 -19.22
C THR A 131 80.04 -11.78 -20.50
N LEU A 132 79.07 -12.13 -21.35
CA LEU A 132 79.32 -12.71 -22.67
C LEU A 132 80.14 -11.78 -23.56
N PHE A 133 79.81 -10.49 -23.59
CA PHE A 133 80.56 -9.50 -24.36
C PHE A 133 82.00 -9.35 -23.85
N ALA A 134 82.19 -9.25 -22.54
CA ALA A 134 83.52 -9.19 -21.93
C ALA A 134 84.36 -10.45 -22.23
N ALA A 135 83.76 -11.63 -22.14
CA ALA A 135 84.42 -12.89 -22.50
C ALA A 135 84.83 -12.92 -23.98
N SER A 136 83.95 -12.46 -24.88
CA SER A 136 84.27 -12.35 -26.32
C SER A 136 85.43 -11.38 -26.58
N CYS A 137 85.45 -10.21 -25.94
CA CYS A 137 86.56 -9.27 -26.04
C CYS A 137 87.89 -9.88 -25.53
N MET A 138 87.85 -10.63 -24.42
CA MET A 138 89.04 -11.31 -23.89
C MET A 138 89.57 -12.38 -24.85
N ILE A 139 88.69 -13.15 -25.48
CA ILE A 139 89.05 -14.14 -26.50
C ILE A 139 89.71 -13.45 -27.70
N LEU A 140 89.12 -12.36 -28.21
CA LEU A 140 89.71 -11.60 -29.32
C LEU A 140 91.09 -11.02 -28.97
N LEU A 141 91.27 -10.49 -27.76
CA LEU A 141 92.58 -10.01 -27.30
C LEU A 141 93.63 -11.13 -27.18
N PHE A 142 93.20 -12.36 -26.84
CA PHE A 142 94.08 -13.52 -26.79
C PHE A 142 94.48 -14.03 -28.19
N PHE A 143 93.61 -13.92 -29.18
CA PHE A 143 93.87 -14.35 -30.57
C PHE A 143 94.55 -13.28 -31.44
N CYS A 144 94.45 -11.99 -31.09
CA CYS A 144 95.12 -10.87 -31.80
C CYS A 144 96.49 -10.49 -31.21
N LYS A 145 97.06 -11.31 -30.32
CA LYS A 145 98.40 -11.14 -29.74
C LYS A 145 99.33 -12.21 -30.28
#